data_AF-A0A920VIY7-F1
#
_entry.id   AF-A0A920VIY7-F1
#
_cell.length_a   1.000
_cell.length_b   1.000
_cell.length_c   1.000
_cell.angle_alpha   90.00
_cell.angle_beta   90.00
_cell.angle_gamma   90.00
#
_symmetry.space_group_name_H-M   'P 1'
#
loop_
_entity.id
_entity.type
_entity.pdbx_description
1 polymer ?
#
loop_
_entity_poly.entity_id
_entity_poly.type
_entity_poly.pdbx_seq_one_letter_code
_entity_poly.pdbx_strand_id
1 'polypeptide(L)'
;MELPAGSGTIEEGALTYRRKCARCHGADGTEGRAPRLLKSSRGSDANPWSYGRILPIRAPYATAVWDYINRGMPLNREGTLTHDEVYSLTAFLLFINDVIPEGTVLDAQSLPMVVMPNRDNWAELPDWKPGMPRLLGYPY
;
A
#
# COMPACT_ATOMS: atom_id res chain seq x y z
N MET A 1 -8.43 13.23 -12.73
CA MET A 1 -7.66 12.12 -13.33
C MET A 1 -8.52 10.90 -13.11
N GLU A 2 -9.11 10.34 -14.17
CA GLU A 2 -9.99 9.17 -14.02
C GLU A 2 -9.14 7.90 -13.99
N LEU A 3 -9.49 6.97 -13.09
CA LEU A 3 -8.89 5.65 -13.08
C LEU A 3 -9.32 4.90 -14.35
N PRO A 4 -8.44 4.14 -15.01
CA PRO A 4 -8.81 3.44 -16.22
C PRO A 4 -9.77 2.29 -15.92
N ALA A 5 -10.53 1.90 -16.94
CA ALA A 5 -11.42 0.76 -16.87
C ALA A 5 -10.65 -0.53 -16.55
N GLY A 6 -11.25 -1.32 -15.67
CA GLY A 6 -10.74 -2.59 -15.19
C GLY A 6 -11.37 -2.97 -13.85
N SER A 7 -11.14 -4.20 -13.43
CA SER A 7 -11.58 -4.72 -12.14
C SER A 7 -10.61 -5.77 -11.64
N GLY A 8 -10.55 -5.97 -10.32
CA GLY A 8 -9.67 -6.96 -9.75
C GLY A 8 -10.15 -7.57 -8.44
N THR A 9 -9.87 -8.84 -8.28
CA THR A 9 -10.19 -9.66 -7.12
C THR A 9 -8.95 -9.92 -6.25
N ILE A 10 -9.18 -10.25 -4.99
CA ILE A 10 -8.11 -10.62 -4.05
C ILE A 10 -7.39 -11.89 -4.53
N GLU A 11 -8.14 -12.85 -5.05
CA GLU A 11 -7.66 -14.16 -5.49
C GLU A 11 -6.73 -14.01 -6.71
N GLU A 12 -7.16 -13.27 -7.73
CA GLU A 12 -6.32 -12.95 -8.89
C GLU A 12 -5.08 -12.13 -8.47
N GLY A 13 -5.23 -11.29 -7.46
CA GLY A 13 -4.15 -10.50 -6.88
C GLY A 13 -3.09 -11.40 -6.26
N ALA A 14 -3.50 -12.38 -5.46
CA ALA A 14 -2.62 -13.38 -4.87
C ALA A 14 -1.90 -14.21 -5.95
N LEU A 15 -2.61 -14.61 -7.03
CA LEU A 15 -2.00 -15.31 -8.16
C LEU A 15 -0.93 -14.45 -8.86
N THR A 16 -1.26 -13.20 -9.14
CA THR A 16 -0.37 -12.25 -9.82
C THR A 16 0.84 -11.95 -8.94
N TYR A 17 0.63 -11.73 -7.65
CA TYR A 17 1.68 -11.49 -6.66
C TYR A 17 2.71 -12.61 -6.64
N ARG A 18 2.26 -13.87 -6.55
CA ARG A 18 3.15 -15.04 -6.56
C ARG A 18 4.01 -15.12 -7.82
N ARG A 19 3.45 -14.76 -8.98
CA ARG A 19 4.13 -14.85 -10.28
C ARG A 19 5.08 -13.68 -10.54
N LYS A 20 4.71 -12.46 -10.15
CA LYS A 20 5.38 -11.22 -10.59
C LYS A 20 6.08 -10.44 -9.46
N CYS A 21 5.74 -10.68 -8.19
CA CYS A 21 6.17 -9.83 -7.07
C CYS A 21 6.99 -10.60 -6.02
N ALA A 22 6.60 -11.84 -5.71
CA ALA A 22 7.13 -12.62 -4.59
C ALA A 22 8.64 -12.87 -4.65
N ARG A 23 9.24 -12.91 -5.85
CA ARG A 23 10.69 -13.06 -6.01
C ARG A 23 11.49 -11.93 -5.34
N CYS A 24 10.93 -10.72 -5.26
CA CYS A 24 11.59 -9.57 -4.65
C CYS A 24 11.08 -9.28 -3.25
N HIS A 25 9.78 -9.41 -3.00
CA HIS A 25 9.13 -9.05 -1.73
C HIS A 25 8.96 -10.23 -0.75
N GLY A 26 9.27 -11.45 -1.17
CA GLY A 26 9.04 -12.68 -0.41
C GLY A 26 7.63 -13.25 -0.66
N ALA A 27 7.45 -14.54 -0.35
CA ALA A 27 6.16 -15.23 -0.55
C ALA A 27 5.02 -14.57 0.22
N ASP A 28 5.30 -14.14 1.45
CA ASP A 28 4.34 -13.49 2.35
C ASP A 28 4.51 -11.96 2.41
N GLY A 29 5.37 -11.38 1.56
CA GLY A 29 5.63 -9.94 1.53
C GLY A 29 6.48 -9.41 2.69
N THR A 30 7.17 -10.27 3.43
CA THR A 30 7.90 -9.92 4.67
C THR A 30 9.41 -10.11 4.61
N GLU A 31 9.93 -10.96 3.72
CA GLU A 31 11.30 -11.52 3.80
C GLU A 31 12.12 -11.33 2.52
N GLY A 32 11.67 -10.45 1.62
CA GLY A 32 12.36 -10.17 0.37
C GLY A 32 13.55 -9.20 0.48
N ARG A 33 14.30 -9.08 -0.62
CA ARG A 33 15.30 -8.00 -0.82
C ARG A 33 14.66 -6.62 -1.06
N ALA A 34 13.38 -6.61 -1.46
CA ALA A 34 12.59 -5.41 -1.65
C ALA A 34 11.83 -5.07 -0.36
N PRO A 35 11.26 -3.85 -0.23
CA PRO A 35 10.56 -3.42 0.97
C PRO A 35 9.45 -4.40 1.40
N ARG A 36 9.26 -4.55 2.72
CA ARG A 36 8.13 -5.29 3.30
C ARG A 36 6.79 -4.67 2.86
N LEU A 37 5.79 -5.52 2.64
CA LEU A 37 4.42 -5.17 2.22
C LEU A 37 3.34 -5.57 3.22
N LEU A 38 3.67 -6.36 4.24
CA LEU A 38 2.75 -6.76 5.31
C LEU A 38 2.98 -5.91 6.56
N LYS A 39 1.91 -5.47 7.22
CA LYS A 39 1.97 -4.68 8.45
C LYS A 39 2.60 -5.47 9.61
N SER A 40 3.20 -4.76 10.55
CA SER A 40 3.64 -5.36 11.81
C SER A 40 2.44 -5.77 12.68
N SER A 41 2.57 -6.86 13.43
CA SER A 41 1.52 -7.42 14.30
C SER A 41 1.21 -6.60 15.57
N ARG A 42 1.60 -5.31 15.61
CA ARG A 42 1.19 -4.42 16.70
C ARG A 42 -0.34 -4.29 16.60
N GLY A 43 -1.07 -4.71 17.65
CA GLY A 43 -2.50 -5.02 17.61
C GLY A 43 -3.43 -3.93 17.08
N SER A 44 -4.71 -4.27 16.93
CA SER A 44 -5.76 -3.44 16.29
C SER A 44 -5.93 -2.02 16.84
N ASP A 45 -5.45 -1.77 18.06
CA ASP A 45 -5.58 -0.49 18.77
C ASP A 45 -4.29 0.35 18.75
N ALA A 46 -3.23 -0.10 18.07
CA ALA A 46 -2.00 0.66 17.95
C ALA A 46 -2.16 1.71 16.84
N ASN A 47 -1.82 2.97 17.13
CA ASN A 47 -1.76 4.06 16.14
C ASN A 47 -1.28 3.55 14.77
N PRO A 48 -2.00 3.76 13.64
CA PRO A 48 -1.63 3.27 12.32
C PRO A 48 -0.21 3.62 11.84
N TRP A 49 0.42 4.65 12.41
CA TRP A 49 1.85 4.94 12.20
C TRP A 49 2.78 3.84 12.73
N SER A 50 2.32 3.01 13.67
CA SER A 50 3.08 1.92 14.28
C SER A 50 3.10 0.62 13.46
N TYR A 51 2.22 0.48 12.46
CA TYR A 51 2.07 -0.69 11.58
C TYR A 51 3.23 -0.90 10.58
N GLY A 52 4.25 -0.03 10.64
CA GLY A 52 5.39 -0.04 9.74
C GLY A 52 5.25 0.98 8.62
N ARG A 53 6.38 1.28 7.95
CA ARG A 53 6.44 2.22 6.82
C ARG A 53 6.22 1.46 5.51
N ILE A 54 5.01 0.93 5.32
CA ILE A 54 4.65 0.15 4.13
C ILE A 54 3.59 0.88 3.30
N LEU A 55 3.69 0.79 1.98
CA LEU A 55 2.81 1.51 1.05
C LEU A 55 1.31 1.18 1.27
N PRO A 56 0.87 -0.09 1.42
CA PRO A 56 -0.56 -0.43 1.53
C PRO A 56 -1.25 0.09 2.81
N ILE A 57 -0.48 0.62 3.76
CA ILE A 57 -1.01 1.18 5.01
C ILE A 57 -0.76 2.69 5.10
N ARG A 58 0.40 3.16 4.65
CA ARG A 58 0.82 4.56 4.81
C ARG A 58 0.20 5.50 3.80
N ALA A 59 -0.23 4.99 2.64
CA ALA A 59 -0.95 5.81 1.68
C ALA A 59 -2.31 6.27 2.27
N PRO A 60 -2.64 7.57 2.25
CA PRO A 60 -3.93 8.06 2.73
C PRO A 60 -5.10 7.67 1.80
N TYR A 61 -4.80 7.33 0.55
CA TYR A 61 -5.77 6.92 -0.46
C TYR A 61 -5.32 5.63 -1.15
N ALA A 62 -6.24 4.68 -1.33
CA ALA A 62 -5.98 3.43 -2.04
C ALA A 62 -5.55 3.67 -3.50
N THR A 63 -6.03 4.77 -4.10
CA THR A 63 -5.63 5.20 -5.45
C THR A 63 -4.14 5.49 -5.57
N ALA A 64 -3.47 5.94 -4.50
CA ALA A 64 -2.02 6.14 -4.51
C ALA A 64 -1.26 4.81 -4.50
N VAL A 65 -1.81 3.78 -3.84
CA VAL A 65 -1.25 2.41 -3.90
C VAL A 65 -1.36 1.87 -5.32
N TRP A 66 -2.56 1.96 -5.91
CA TRP A 66 -2.82 1.54 -7.29
C TRP A 66 -1.91 2.26 -8.29
N ASP A 67 -1.80 3.60 -8.20
CA ASP A 67 -1.00 4.40 -9.13
C ASP A 67 0.49 4.06 -9.05
N TYR A 68 1.01 3.85 -7.83
CA TYR A 68 2.38 3.42 -7.63
C TYR A 68 2.66 2.04 -8.26
N ILE A 69 1.75 1.08 -8.09
CA ILE A 69 1.88 -0.25 -8.70
C ILE A 69 1.82 -0.14 -10.23
N ASN A 70 0.84 0.62 -10.76
CA ASN A 70 0.64 0.81 -12.20
C ASN A 70 1.88 1.39 -12.90
N ARG A 71 2.53 2.38 -12.27
CA ARG A 71 3.64 3.12 -12.89
C ARG A 71 5.01 2.61 -12.50
N GLY A 72 5.16 2.10 -11.30
CA GLY A 72 6.46 1.80 -10.70
C GLY A 72 6.77 0.32 -10.59
N MET A 73 5.82 -0.58 -10.89
CA MET A 73 6.01 -2.02 -10.71
C MET A 73 5.68 -2.83 -11.98
N PRO A 74 6.29 -4.03 -12.12
CA PRO A 74 7.45 -4.51 -11.36
C PRO A 74 8.72 -3.70 -11.70
N LEU A 75 9.65 -3.57 -10.75
CA LEU A 75 10.92 -2.85 -10.97
C LEU A 75 11.68 -3.42 -12.19
N ASN A 76 12.15 -2.54 -13.07
CA ASN A 76 12.77 -2.81 -14.38
C ASN A 76 11.84 -3.43 -15.43
N ARG A 77 10.54 -3.49 -15.16
CA ARG A 77 9.48 -3.92 -16.08
C ARG A 77 8.21 -3.09 -15.87
N GLU A 78 8.40 -1.80 -15.58
CA GLU A 78 7.34 -0.84 -15.32
C GLU A 78 6.38 -0.76 -16.53
N GLY A 79 5.08 -0.56 -16.26
CA GLY A 79 4.05 -0.46 -17.31
C GLY A 79 3.70 -1.78 -18.01
N THR A 80 4.16 -2.93 -17.50
CA THR A 80 3.83 -4.26 -18.07
C THR A 80 2.62 -4.94 -17.44
N LEU A 81 2.07 -4.38 -16.36
CA LEU A 81 0.83 -4.88 -15.74
C LEU A 81 -0.39 -4.34 -16.49
N THR A 82 -1.42 -5.17 -16.65
CA THR A 82 -2.73 -4.69 -17.11
C THR A 82 -3.45 -3.96 -15.98
N HIS A 83 -4.45 -3.12 -16.29
CA HIS A 83 -5.20 -2.43 -15.24
C HIS A 83 -5.89 -3.41 -14.28
N ASP A 84 -6.44 -4.52 -14.78
CA ASP A 84 -7.02 -5.59 -13.97
C ASP A 84 -5.98 -6.19 -13.02
N GLU A 85 -4.76 -6.47 -13.50
CA GLU A 85 -3.68 -6.96 -12.63
C GLU A 85 -3.31 -5.94 -11.54
N VAL A 86 -3.33 -4.64 -11.83
CA VAL A 86 -3.07 -3.60 -10.83
C VAL A 86 -4.20 -3.51 -9.81
N TYR A 87 -5.47 -3.57 -10.24
CA TYR A 87 -6.62 -3.62 -9.31
C TYR A 87 -6.54 -4.86 -8.41
N SER A 88 -6.28 -6.03 -9.00
CA SER A 88 -6.17 -7.30 -8.27
C SER A 88 -5.01 -7.27 -7.28
N LEU A 89 -3.82 -6.81 -7.68
CA LEU A 89 -2.69 -6.64 -6.77
C LEU A 89 -3.00 -5.66 -5.64
N THR A 90 -3.68 -4.56 -5.94
CA THR A 90 -4.11 -3.59 -4.91
C THR A 90 -5.08 -4.24 -3.93
N ALA A 91 -6.09 -4.96 -4.42
CA ALA A 91 -7.06 -5.68 -3.59
C ALA A 91 -6.37 -6.68 -2.66
N PHE A 92 -5.47 -7.51 -3.20
CA PHE A 92 -4.70 -8.46 -2.41
C PHE A 92 -3.86 -7.79 -1.32
N LEU A 93 -3.12 -6.73 -1.66
CA LEU A 93 -2.27 -6.03 -0.68
C LEU A 93 -3.09 -5.34 0.42
N LEU A 94 -4.26 -4.81 0.09
CA LEU A 94 -5.15 -4.21 1.09
C LEU A 94 -5.79 -5.29 1.97
N PHE A 95 -6.17 -6.43 1.40
CA PHE A 95 -6.75 -7.56 2.13
C PHE A 95 -5.78 -8.16 3.14
N ILE A 96 -4.55 -8.52 2.74
CA ILE A 96 -3.56 -9.11 3.67
C ILE A 96 -3.14 -8.16 4.80
N ASN A 97 -3.48 -6.87 4.67
CA ASN A 97 -3.24 -5.84 5.67
C ASN A 97 -4.49 -5.46 6.48
N ASP A 98 -5.58 -6.23 6.34
CA ASP A 98 -6.90 -6.03 6.96
C ASP A 98 -7.53 -4.66 6.67
N VAL A 99 -7.29 -4.09 5.48
CA VAL A 99 -7.89 -2.81 5.07
C VAL A 99 -9.25 -3.00 4.40
N ILE A 100 -9.43 -4.11 3.69
CA ILE A 100 -10.68 -4.49 3.05
C ILE A 100 -11.06 -5.93 3.42
N PRO A 101 -12.35 -6.28 3.49
CA PRO A 101 -12.77 -7.64 3.80
C PRO A 101 -12.54 -8.60 2.62
N GLU A 102 -12.57 -9.89 2.92
CA GLU A 102 -12.57 -10.96 1.90
C GLU A 102 -13.72 -10.76 0.90
N GLY A 103 -13.52 -11.19 -0.35
CA GLY A 103 -14.51 -11.07 -1.43
C GLY A 103 -14.69 -9.67 -2.02
N THR A 104 -13.96 -8.66 -1.53
CA THR A 104 -13.99 -7.31 -2.11
C THR A 104 -13.44 -7.30 -3.54
N VAL A 105 -14.19 -6.69 -4.46
CA VAL A 105 -13.76 -6.42 -5.83
C VAL A 105 -13.44 -4.93 -5.98
N LEU A 106 -12.24 -4.63 -6.49
CA LEU A 106 -11.80 -3.26 -6.74
C LEU A 106 -11.92 -2.89 -8.21
N ASP A 107 -12.47 -1.72 -8.49
CA ASP A 107 -12.57 -1.11 -9.81
C ASP A 107 -12.42 0.42 -9.71
N ALA A 108 -12.63 1.12 -10.83
CA ALA A 108 -12.52 2.57 -10.90
C ALA A 108 -13.49 3.32 -9.96
N GLN A 109 -14.61 2.69 -9.57
CA GLN A 109 -15.64 3.27 -8.71
C GLN A 109 -15.44 2.88 -7.25
N SER A 110 -15.07 1.63 -6.96
CA SER A 110 -14.92 1.12 -5.59
C SER A 110 -13.56 1.45 -4.98
N LEU A 111 -12.48 1.52 -5.76
CA LEU A 111 -11.14 1.83 -5.24
C LEU A 111 -11.06 3.19 -4.52
N PRO A 112 -11.63 4.30 -5.04
CA PRO A 112 -11.64 5.58 -4.33
C PRO A 112 -12.45 5.58 -3.03
N MET A 113 -13.36 4.61 -2.86
CA MET A 113 -14.25 4.50 -1.69
C MET A 113 -13.58 3.79 -0.52
N VAL A 114 -12.44 3.13 -0.72
CA VAL A 114 -11.69 2.48 0.36
C VAL A 114 -11.19 3.52 1.37
N VAL A 115 -11.51 3.29 2.65
CA VAL A 115 -11.04 4.11 3.76
C VAL A 115 -9.73 3.55 4.28
N MET A 116 -8.62 4.24 3.99
CA MET A 116 -7.29 3.81 4.42
C MET A 116 -7.04 4.12 5.90
N PRO A 117 -6.23 3.32 6.63
CA PRO A 117 -5.94 3.55 8.04
C PRO A 117 -5.30 4.91 8.37
N ASN A 118 -4.57 5.50 7.42
CA ASN A 118 -3.95 6.82 7.55
C ASN A 118 -4.68 7.91 6.76
N ARG A 119 -5.98 7.75 6.46
CA ARG A 119 -6.77 8.77 5.73
C ARG A 119 -6.77 10.11 6.46
N ASP A 120 -7.02 10.08 7.76
CA ASP A 120 -7.11 11.27 8.62
C ASP A 120 -5.99 11.33 9.67
N ASN A 121 -5.11 10.31 9.70
CA ASN A 121 -4.02 10.21 10.67
C ASN A 121 -2.72 10.73 10.05
N TRP A 122 -2.53 12.05 10.12
CA TRP A 122 -1.32 12.71 9.62
C TRP A 122 -0.15 12.49 10.57
N ALA A 123 1.07 12.66 10.06
CA ALA A 123 2.22 12.72 10.95
C ALA A 123 1.99 13.91 11.88
N GLU A 124 1.94 13.66 13.18
CA GLU A 124 2.01 14.73 14.17
C GLU A 124 3.31 15.48 13.88
N LEU A 125 3.16 16.74 13.47
CA LEU A 125 4.32 17.60 13.43
C LEU A 125 4.80 17.73 14.87
N PRO A 126 6.09 17.48 15.13
CA PRO A 126 6.66 17.80 16.43
C PRO A 126 6.35 19.27 16.74
N ASP A 127 6.29 19.63 18.03
CA ASP A 127 6.14 21.01 18.53
C ASP A 127 7.35 21.87 18.13
N TRP A 128 7.53 22.06 16.83
CA TRP A 128 8.60 22.80 16.21
C TRP A 128 8.00 24.12 15.75
N LYS A 129 8.54 25.22 16.28
CA LYS A 129 8.20 26.59 15.88
C LYS A 129 9.36 27.19 15.09
N PRO A 130 9.09 28.14 14.19
CA PRO A 130 10.15 28.91 13.54
C PRO A 130 11.14 29.45 14.59
N GLY A 131 12.44 29.14 14.41
CA GLY A 131 13.51 29.52 15.34
C GLY A 131 13.93 28.44 16.34
N MET A 132 13.20 27.32 16.44
CA MET A 132 13.64 26.17 17.24
C MET A 132 14.71 25.35 16.52
N PRO A 133 15.65 24.72 17.26
CA PRO A 133 16.56 23.72 16.70
C PRO A 133 15.78 22.65 15.94
N ARG A 134 16.40 22.08 14.88
CA ARG A 134 15.82 20.92 14.20
C ARG A 134 15.54 19.81 15.21
N LEU A 135 14.64 18.91 14.83
CA LEU A 135 14.21 17.77 15.64
C LEU A 135 15.36 17.09 16.38
N LEU A 136 15.11 16.74 17.65
CA LEU A 136 16.08 16.02 18.47
C LEU A 136 16.48 14.72 17.76
N GLY A 137 17.75 14.61 17.36
CA GLY A 137 18.29 13.45 16.63
C GLY A 137 18.22 13.53 15.10
N TYR A 138 17.82 14.65 14.50
CA TYR A 138 17.93 14.84 13.06
C TYR A 138 19.40 15.04 12.65
N PRO A 139 20.00 14.19 11.80
CA PRO A 139 21.36 14.41 11.33
C PRO A 139 21.39 15.70 10.50
N TYR A 140 22.43 16.50 10.73
CA TYR A 140 22.70 17.81 10.13
C TYR A 140 22.58 17.79 8.60
#